data_AF-A0A2E9WIY1-F1
#
_entry.id   AF-A0A2E9WIY1-F1
#
_cell.length_a   1.000
_cell.length_b   1.000
_cell.length_c   1.000
_cell.angle_alpha   90.00
_cell.angle_beta   90.00
_cell.angle_gamma   90.00
#
_symmetry.space_group_name_H-M   'P 1'
#
loop_
_entity.id
_entity.type
_entity.pdbx_description
1 polymer ?
#
loop_
_entity_poly.entity_id
_entity_poly.type
_entity_poly.pdbx_seq_one_letter_code
_entity_poly.pdbx_strand_id
1 'polypeptide(L)'
;MKLIITGGRQSNSSLSYFNKEWSNGICGVVYEYDTKNNNLEEKVNYKTPLKFRPKENFSISFKSGSIYENKLYITTLTEVLIYSLPKYTLEERISLKIFNDLHHVIKHNNDLYIVVTGLDIVVRYSLSKKKVLFIYNCFPEVDTWNRFDKKKDYRKINTTKPHFSHPNHVTIYNDKLYITRYKQQDVLVYSLQGKIINNIILNQGIPHDGCIFNNKFIYTVVNGKIIEINKNNFNEKKIIDLNKFQNDNKSLGWCRGFQKIDSKNYVAFSRIRPTKFIENVKWLGNKLSDKVKLKMPTRLVCYDENYSRLLKEINLEDYGINWIFSILKN
;
A
#
# COMPACT_ATOMS: atom_id res chain seq x y z
N MET A 1 22.80 1.34 5.31
CA MET A 1 21.53 1.17 6.06
C MET A 1 20.51 0.68 5.05
N LYS A 2 19.59 -0.20 5.43
CA LYS A 2 18.87 -0.99 4.44
C LYS A 2 17.39 -0.62 4.40
N LEU A 3 16.87 -0.44 3.19
CA LEU A 3 15.45 -0.28 2.91
C LEU A 3 14.93 -1.57 2.30
N ILE A 4 13.76 -2.01 2.76
CA ILE A 4 13.02 -3.10 2.14
C ILE A 4 11.93 -2.49 1.27
N ILE A 5 11.93 -2.83 -0.02
CA ILE A 5 10.95 -2.37 -0.99
C ILE A 5 10.03 -3.55 -1.32
N THR A 6 8.73 -3.36 -1.16
CA THR A 6 7.73 -4.39 -1.46
C THR A 6 6.92 -4.02 -2.68
N GLY A 7 6.62 -5.02 -3.50
CA GLY A 7 5.91 -4.76 -4.74
C GLY A 7 5.55 -6.01 -5.52
N GLY A 8 5.43 -5.84 -6.83
CA GLY A 8 5.25 -6.98 -7.71
C GLY A 8 5.69 -6.71 -9.13
N ARG A 9 5.79 -7.82 -9.84
CA ARG A 9 6.25 -7.90 -11.21
C ARG A 9 5.06 -8.10 -12.14
N GLN A 10 5.10 -7.39 -13.26
CA GLN A 10 4.17 -7.55 -14.36
C GLN A 10 4.69 -8.59 -15.34
N SER A 11 3.79 -9.21 -16.11
CA SER A 11 4.19 -9.97 -17.30
C SER A 11 4.88 -9.05 -18.32
N ASN A 12 5.92 -9.56 -18.99
CA ASN A 12 6.63 -8.85 -20.07
C ASN A 12 5.80 -8.72 -21.37
N SER A 13 4.60 -9.30 -21.42
CA SER A 13 3.72 -9.16 -22.59
C SER A 13 3.28 -7.70 -22.77
N SER A 14 3.39 -7.18 -23.99
CA SER A 14 2.87 -5.86 -24.38
C SER A 14 1.35 -5.73 -24.12
N LEU A 15 0.61 -6.84 -24.19
CA LEU A 15 -0.83 -6.90 -23.89
C LEU A 15 -1.15 -6.79 -22.40
N SER A 16 -0.18 -7.05 -21.51
CA SER A 16 -0.38 -6.93 -20.05
C SER A 16 -0.74 -5.50 -19.63
N TYR A 17 -0.37 -4.50 -20.44
CA TYR A 17 -0.71 -3.10 -20.19
C TYR A 17 -2.21 -2.80 -20.36
N PHE A 18 -2.92 -3.60 -21.17
CA PHE A 18 -4.36 -3.44 -21.48
C PHE A 18 -5.29 -4.34 -20.67
N ASN A 19 -4.71 -5.30 -19.95
CA ASN A 19 -5.43 -6.23 -19.11
C ASN A 19 -5.94 -5.56 -17.83
N LYS A 20 -7.03 -6.10 -17.25
CA LYS A 20 -7.63 -5.55 -16.03
C LYS A 20 -6.61 -5.57 -14.88
N GLU A 21 -6.66 -4.59 -13.98
CA GLU A 21 -5.70 -4.41 -12.87
C GLU A 21 -5.43 -5.72 -12.09
N TRP A 22 -6.46 -6.53 -11.92
CA TRP A 22 -6.46 -7.79 -11.18
C TRP A 22 -6.00 -9.01 -11.98
N SER A 23 -5.36 -8.86 -13.15
CA SER A 23 -4.83 -9.99 -13.94
C SER A 23 -3.38 -9.81 -14.41
N ASN A 24 -2.65 -8.84 -13.86
CA ASN A 24 -1.35 -8.41 -14.41
C ASN A 24 -0.13 -8.80 -13.57
N GLY A 25 -0.33 -9.06 -12.27
CA GLY A 25 0.69 -9.54 -11.35
C GLY A 25 1.03 -10.99 -11.57
N ILE A 26 2.31 -11.25 -11.86
CA ILE A 26 2.83 -12.62 -11.99
C ILE A 26 3.50 -13.12 -10.70
N CYS A 27 4.07 -12.21 -9.90
CA CYS A 27 4.63 -12.51 -8.59
C CYS A 27 4.76 -11.27 -7.70
N GLY A 28 4.77 -11.49 -6.39
CA GLY A 28 5.23 -10.52 -5.41
C GLY A 28 6.75 -10.56 -5.29
N VAL A 29 7.37 -9.40 -5.17
CA VAL A 29 8.82 -9.27 -5.00
C VAL A 29 9.17 -8.40 -3.80
N VAL A 30 10.26 -8.76 -3.13
CA VAL A 30 10.89 -7.96 -2.08
C VAL A 30 12.33 -7.69 -2.48
N TYR A 31 12.73 -6.43 -2.43
CA TYR A 31 14.11 -6.02 -2.64
C TYR A 31 14.68 -5.38 -1.39
N GLU A 32 15.97 -5.57 -1.16
CA GLU A 32 16.74 -4.87 -0.15
C GLU A 32 17.66 -3.86 -0.83
N TYR A 33 17.53 -2.60 -0.46
CA TYR A 33 18.35 -1.49 -0.96
C TYR A 33 19.31 -1.01 0.11
N ASP A 34 20.61 -1.17 -0.11
CA ASP A 34 21.63 -0.57 0.74
C ASP A 34 21.90 0.87 0.32
N THR A 35 21.47 1.80 1.16
CA THR A 35 21.59 3.23 0.92
C THR A 35 23.04 3.74 0.90
N LYS A 36 23.98 3.00 1.51
CA LYS A 36 25.40 3.37 1.54
C LYS A 36 26.13 2.91 0.27
N ASN A 37 25.96 1.65 -0.08
CA ASN A 37 26.65 1.03 -1.21
C ASN A 37 25.92 1.19 -2.55
N ASN A 38 24.72 1.78 -2.54
CA ASN A 38 23.86 1.88 -3.72
C ASN A 38 23.58 0.53 -4.40
N ASN A 39 23.40 -0.52 -3.60
CA ASN A 39 23.11 -1.84 -4.11
C ASN A 39 21.66 -2.20 -3.86
N LEU A 40 20.98 -2.73 -4.88
CA LEU A 40 19.59 -3.17 -4.81
C LEU A 40 19.54 -4.66 -5.17
N GLU A 41 19.09 -5.49 -4.23
CA GLU A 41 19.13 -6.95 -4.38
C GLU A 41 17.74 -7.57 -4.18
N GLU A 42 17.34 -8.48 -5.08
CA GLU A 42 16.10 -9.27 -4.93
C GLU A 42 16.29 -10.28 -3.80
N LYS A 43 15.41 -10.25 -2.79
CA LYS A 43 15.45 -11.16 -1.64
C LYS A 43 14.33 -12.18 -1.62
N VAL A 44 13.17 -11.83 -2.16
CA VAL A 44 12.02 -12.72 -2.22
C VAL A 44 11.34 -12.61 -3.57
N ASN A 45 11.06 -13.77 -4.17
CA ASN A 45 10.15 -13.94 -5.30
C ASN A 45 9.04 -14.89 -4.90
N TYR A 46 7.80 -14.43 -4.94
CA TYR A 46 6.70 -15.18 -4.36
C TYR A 46 5.47 -15.28 -5.27
N LYS A 47 4.97 -16.51 -5.41
CA LYS A 47 3.71 -16.81 -6.10
C LYS A 47 2.70 -17.40 -5.12
N THR A 48 1.53 -16.76 -5.00
CA THR A 48 0.43 -17.30 -4.19
C THR A 48 0.00 -18.68 -4.70
N PRO A 49 0.05 -19.74 -3.87
CA PRO A 49 -0.40 -21.07 -4.22
C PRO A 49 -1.88 -21.08 -4.64
N LEU A 50 -2.24 -21.96 -5.58
CA LEU A 50 -3.60 -22.09 -6.10
C LEU A 50 -4.66 -22.24 -4.99
N LYS A 51 -4.32 -22.92 -3.89
CA LYS A 51 -5.21 -23.09 -2.74
C LYS A 51 -5.60 -21.78 -2.05
N PHE A 52 -4.84 -20.69 -2.20
CA PHE A 52 -5.07 -19.41 -1.54
C PHE A 52 -5.48 -18.27 -2.47
N ARG A 53 -5.73 -18.55 -3.76
CA ARG A 53 -6.19 -17.54 -4.72
C ARG A 53 -7.30 -18.09 -5.62
N PRO A 54 -7.95 -17.24 -6.44
CA PRO A 54 -8.82 -17.70 -7.51
C PRO A 54 -8.06 -18.53 -8.56
N LYS A 55 -8.79 -19.38 -9.29
CA LYS A 55 -8.21 -20.23 -10.34
C LYS A 55 -7.80 -19.43 -11.58
N GLU A 56 -8.61 -18.45 -11.95
CA GLU A 56 -8.49 -17.66 -13.19
C GLU A 56 -8.61 -16.17 -12.90
N ASN A 57 -8.11 -15.32 -13.80
CA ASN A 57 -8.26 -13.86 -13.73
C ASN A 57 -7.81 -13.26 -12.39
N PHE A 58 -6.65 -13.71 -11.90
CA PHE A 58 -6.05 -13.28 -10.64
C PHE A 58 -4.73 -12.53 -10.89
N SER A 59 -4.32 -11.73 -9.90
CA SER A 59 -3.05 -11.03 -9.87
C SER A 59 -2.28 -11.47 -8.65
N ILE A 60 -0.97 -11.59 -8.79
CA ILE A 60 -0.05 -11.88 -7.69
C ILE A 60 0.89 -10.70 -7.51
N SER A 61 0.91 -10.17 -6.29
CA SER A 61 1.82 -9.12 -5.87
C SER A 61 1.93 -9.14 -4.36
N PHE A 62 3.06 -8.68 -3.84
CA PHE A 62 3.06 -8.17 -2.49
C PHE A 62 2.43 -6.79 -2.46
N LYS A 63 1.85 -6.49 -1.31
CA LYS A 63 1.23 -5.22 -0.96
C LYS A 63 2.09 -4.59 0.14
N SER A 64 1.50 -3.74 0.98
CA SER A 64 2.23 -3.10 2.06
C SER A 64 2.41 -4.07 3.25
N GLY A 65 3.35 -3.74 4.12
CA GLY A 65 3.70 -4.54 5.28
C GLY A 65 4.42 -3.72 6.34
N SER A 66 4.96 -4.39 7.34
CA SER A 66 5.72 -3.76 8.41
C SER A 66 6.82 -4.68 8.93
N ILE A 67 7.77 -4.10 9.64
CA ILE A 67 8.85 -4.83 10.29
C ILE A 67 8.65 -4.73 11.80
N TYR A 68 8.79 -5.85 12.49
CA TYR A 68 8.75 -5.92 13.95
C TYR A 68 9.68 -7.05 14.41
N GLU A 69 10.59 -6.77 15.34
CA GLU A 69 11.54 -7.75 15.92
C GLU A 69 12.22 -8.65 14.87
N ASN A 70 12.92 -8.04 13.90
CA ASN A 70 13.61 -8.76 12.81
C ASN A 70 12.69 -9.68 11.98
N LYS A 71 11.40 -9.38 11.91
CA LYS A 71 10.46 -10.08 11.02
C LYS A 71 9.76 -9.12 10.10
N LEU A 72 9.65 -9.50 8.84
CA LEU A 72 8.84 -8.82 7.84
C LEU A 72 7.46 -9.45 7.79
N TYR A 73 6.44 -8.67 8.14
CA TYR A 73 5.03 -8.99 7.98
C TYR A 73 4.56 -8.34 6.69
N ILE A 74 4.12 -9.12 5.72
CA ILE A 74 3.77 -8.61 4.39
C ILE A 74 2.51 -9.29 3.87
N THR A 75 1.65 -8.54 3.18
CA THR A 75 0.45 -9.12 2.59
C THR A 75 0.61 -9.37 1.11
N THR A 76 -0.05 -10.43 0.64
CA THR A 76 -0.42 -10.62 -0.77
C THR A 76 -1.83 -10.07 -0.97
N LEU A 77 -2.56 -10.48 -2.01
CA LEU A 77 -3.99 -10.18 -2.10
C LEU A 77 -4.83 -11.01 -1.11
N THR A 78 -4.34 -12.15 -0.62
CA THR A 78 -5.16 -13.14 0.11
C THR A 78 -4.42 -13.85 1.24
N GLU A 79 -3.23 -13.38 1.59
CA GLU A 79 -2.34 -13.99 2.58
C GLU A 79 -1.57 -12.93 3.35
N VAL A 80 -1.30 -13.21 4.63
CA VAL A 80 -0.23 -12.56 5.39
C VAL A 80 0.92 -13.56 5.48
N LEU A 81 2.11 -13.13 5.07
CA LEU A 81 3.36 -13.90 5.16
C LEU A 81 4.27 -13.26 6.19
N ILE A 82 4.94 -14.08 6.99
CA ILE A 82 5.90 -13.66 8.00
C ILE A 82 7.26 -14.24 7.62
N TYR A 83 8.20 -13.38 7.28
CA TYR A 83 9.57 -13.75 6.95
C TYR A 83 10.52 -13.34 8.08
N SER A 84 11.50 -14.17 8.41
CA SER A 84 12.62 -13.76 9.26
C SER A 84 13.60 -12.88 8.50
N LEU A 85 14.19 -11.91 9.18
CA LEU A 85 15.27 -11.06 8.70
C LEU A 85 16.57 -11.40 9.46
N PRO A 86 17.74 -11.30 8.82
CA PRO A 86 17.98 -10.81 7.45
C PRO A 86 17.90 -11.91 6.37
N LYS A 87 17.56 -13.16 6.73
CA LYS A 87 17.63 -14.32 5.80
C LYS A 87 16.44 -14.43 4.84
N TYR A 88 15.37 -13.67 5.07
CA TYR A 88 14.12 -13.75 4.32
C TYR A 88 13.54 -15.17 4.23
N THR A 89 13.63 -15.93 5.33
CA THR A 89 13.04 -17.28 5.39
C THR A 89 11.57 -17.17 5.78
N LEU A 90 10.66 -17.77 4.99
CA LEU A 90 9.24 -17.78 5.31
C LEU A 90 8.99 -18.66 6.54
N GLU A 91 8.56 -18.06 7.64
CA GLU A 91 8.30 -18.77 8.91
C GLU A 91 6.82 -19.13 9.07
N GLU A 92 5.92 -18.23 8.68
CA GLU A 92 4.49 -18.43 8.88
C GLU A 92 3.67 -17.85 7.72
N ARG A 93 2.53 -18.52 7.45
CA ARG A 93 1.53 -18.13 6.47
C ARG A 93 0.15 -18.15 7.10
N ILE A 94 -0.55 -17.03 7.00
CA ILE A 94 -1.93 -16.89 7.45
C ILE A 94 -2.80 -16.57 6.24
N SER A 95 -3.84 -17.36 5.99
CA SER A 95 -4.78 -17.14 4.89
C SER A 95 -6.20 -17.50 5.30
N LEU A 96 -6.95 -16.50 5.76
CA LEU A 96 -8.32 -16.67 6.25
C LEU A 96 -9.33 -16.58 5.11
N LYS A 97 -10.47 -17.28 5.23
CA LYS A 97 -11.54 -17.24 4.22
C LYS A 97 -12.06 -15.82 3.92
N ILE A 98 -11.95 -14.90 4.87
CA ILE A 98 -12.35 -13.50 4.70
C ILE A 98 -11.31 -12.66 3.93
N PHE A 99 -10.13 -13.18 3.61
CA PHE A 99 -9.10 -12.40 2.93
C PHE A 99 -9.40 -12.20 1.45
N ASN A 100 -9.46 -10.95 1.04
CA ASN A 100 -9.55 -10.50 -0.34
C ASN A 100 -8.98 -9.09 -0.45
N ASP A 101 -8.15 -8.88 -1.47
CA ASP A 101 -7.38 -7.65 -1.70
C ASP A 101 -6.84 -7.08 -0.37
N LEU A 102 -5.95 -7.81 0.31
CA LEU A 102 -5.28 -7.27 1.49
C LEU A 102 -4.35 -6.13 1.07
N HIS A 103 -4.23 -5.09 1.89
CA HIS A 103 -3.39 -3.93 1.54
C HIS A 103 -2.24 -3.71 2.51
N HIS A 104 -2.42 -3.99 3.79
CA HIS A 104 -1.42 -3.72 4.81
C HIS A 104 -1.57 -4.63 6.03
N VAL A 105 -0.47 -4.82 6.77
CA VAL A 105 -0.45 -5.53 8.05
C VAL A 105 0.58 -4.92 9.00
N ILE A 106 0.18 -4.78 10.26
CA ILE A 106 1.10 -4.50 11.38
C ILE A 106 0.98 -5.54 12.47
N LYS A 107 2.09 -5.81 13.16
CA LYS A 107 2.08 -6.47 14.47
C LYS A 107 2.04 -5.40 15.56
N HIS A 108 1.17 -5.60 16.54
CA HIS A 108 1.16 -4.84 17.77
C HIS A 108 0.88 -5.79 18.94
N ASN A 109 1.79 -5.83 19.90
CA ASN A 109 1.85 -6.89 20.91
C ASN A 109 1.82 -8.27 20.24
N ASN A 110 0.93 -9.18 20.64
CA ASN A 110 0.82 -10.51 20.06
C ASN A 110 -0.28 -10.65 18.98
N ASP A 111 -0.78 -9.53 18.47
CA ASP A 111 -1.86 -9.51 17.47
C ASP A 111 -1.39 -8.86 16.18
N LEU A 112 -1.99 -9.30 15.07
CA LEU A 112 -1.90 -8.66 13.77
C LEU A 112 -3.13 -7.80 13.52
N TYR A 113 -2.92 -6.62 12.95
CA TYR A 113 -3.96 -5.75 12.43
C TYR A 113 -3.83 -5.75 10.92
N ILE A 114 -4.80 -6.36 10.24
CA ILE A 114 -4.72 -6.70 8.82
C ILE A 114 -5.80 -5.93 8.08
N VAL A 115 -5.41 -5.12 7.10
CA VAL A 115 -6.34 -4.40 6.23
C VAL A 115 -6.86 -5.34 5.17
N VAL A 116 -8.17 -5.60 5.20
CA VAL A 116 -8.88 -6.40 4.20
C VAL A 116 -9.74 -5.45 3.36
N THR A 117 -9.11 -4.82 2.38
CA THR A 117 -9.75 -3.81 1.52
C THR A 117 -10.91 -4.40 0.74
N GLY A 118 -10.81 -5.67 0.33
CA GLY A 118 -11.88 -6.40 -0.33
C GLY A 118 -13.20 -6.40 0.46
N LEU A 119 -13.16 -6.34 1.78
CA LEU A 119 -14.36 -6.35 2.62
C LEU A 119 -14.60 -5.04 3.35
N ASP A 120 -13.84 -3.98 3.07
CA ASP A 120 -13.94 -2.71 3.79
C ASP A 120 -13.74 -2.86 5.32
N ILE A 121 -12.81 -3.73 5.76
CA ILE A 121 -12.55 -3.99 7.20
C ILE A 121 -11.07 -4.01 7.56
N VAL A 122 -10.79 -3.86 8.86
CA VAL A 122 -9.53 -4.27 9.49
C VAL A 122 -9.80 -5.44 10.43
N VAL A 123 -8.96 -6.47 10.37
CA VAL A 123 -9.05 -7.67 11.21
C VAL A 123 -7.97 -7.64 12.27
N ARG A 124 -8.35 -7.79 13.54
CA ARG A 124 -7.43 -8.10 14.64
C ARG A 124 -7.32 -9.62 14.78
N TYR A 125 -6.16 -10.18 14.47
CA TYR A 125 -5.89 -11.62 14.52
C TYR A 125 -4.85 -11.94 15.59
N SER A 126 -5.14 -12.88 16.47
CA SER A 126 -4.20 -13.28 17.52
C SER A 126 -3.20 -14.32 17.04
N LEU A 127 -1.91 -14.03 17.20
CA LEU A 127 -0.85 -14.98 16.86
C LEU A 127 -0.78 -16.16 17.84
N SER A 128 -1.10 -15.96 19.13
CA SER A 128 -1.14 -17.07 20.11
C SER A 128 -2.40 -17.92 19.95
N LYS A 129 -3.58 -17.30 19.86
CA LYS A 129 -4.86 -18.03 19.80
C LYS A 129 -5.19 -18.52 18.38
N LYS A 130 -4.40 -18.12 17.38
CA LYS A 130 -4.58 -18.41 15.95
C LYS A 130 -5.99 -18.14 15.43
N LYS A 131 -6.65 -17.08 15.93
CA LYS A 131 -8.02 -16.73 15.58
C LYS A 131 -8.24 -15.22 15.47
N VAL A 132 -9.28 -14.85 14.73
CA VAL A 132 -9.79 -13.48 14.70
C VAL A 132 -10.36 -13.14 16.08
N LEU A 133 -9.89 -12.03 16.66
CA LEU A 133 -10.40 -11.48 17.91
C LEU A 133 -11.45 -10.40 17.67
N PHE A 134 -11.25 -9.57 16.66
CA PHE A 134 -12.09 -8.42 16.40
C PHE A 134 -12.07 -8.00 14.93
N ILE A 135 -13.13 -7.34 14.48
CA ILE A 135 -13.28 -6.79 13.13
C ILE A 135 -13.72 -5.34 13.25
N TYR A 136 -12.93 -4.42 12.70
CA TYR A 136 -13.25 -3.00 12.63
C TYR A 136 -13.88 -2.73 11.26
N ASN A 137 -15.10 -2.18 11.25
CA ASN A 137 -15.77 -1.77 10.02
C ASN A 137 -15.19 -0.42 9.55
N CYS A 138 -14.66 -0.36 8.34
CA CYS A 138 -14.10 0.88 7.79
C CYS A 138 -15.15 1.77 7.12
N PHE A 139 -16.38 1.29 6.98
CA PHE A 139 -17.54 2.06 6.51
C PHE A 139 -18.68 1.97 7.55
N PRO A 140 -18.63 2.76 8.64
CA PRO A 140 -19.54 2.64 9.78
C PRO A 140 -21.03 2.75 9.46
N GLU A 141 -21.38 3.39 8.35
CA GLU A 141 -22.75 3.63 7.90
C GLU A 141 -23.45 2.33 7.45
N VAL A 142 -22.71 1.30 7.05
CA VAL A 142 -23.26 0.01 6.64
C VAL A 142 -22.41 -1.12 7.23
N ASP A 143 -23.04 -1.99 8.03
CA ASP A 143 -22.38 -3.19 8.55
C ASP A 143 -21.82 -4.04 7.39
N THR A 144 -20.56 -4.45 7.50
CA THR A 144 -19.86 -5.27 6.51
C THR A 144 -20.68 -6.49 6.11
N TRP A 145 -21.35 -7.14 7.06
CA TRP A 145 -22.05 -8.40 6.85
C TRP A 145 -23.46 -8.22 6.27
N ASN A 146 -23.96 -7.00 6.17
CA ASN A 146 -25.14 -6.71 5.35
C ASN A 146 -24.79 -6.76 3.84
N ARG A 147 -23.50 -6.65 3.50
CA ARG A 147 -23.00 -6.71 2.12
C ARG A 147 -22.31 -8.04 1.78
N PHE A 148 -21.82 -8.75 2.78
CA PHE A 148 -20.93 -9.89 2.61
C PHE A 148 -21.36 -11.08 3.48
N ASP A 149 -21.15 -12.30 2.98
CA ASP A 149 -21.48 -13.53 3.69
C ASP A 149 -20.26 -14.08 4.43
N LYS A 150 -20.34 -14.17 5.76
CA LYS A 150 -19.28 -14.71 6.64
C LYS A 150 -18.83 -16.13 6.28
N LYS A 151 -19.68 -16.94 5.64
CA LYS A 151 -19.38 -18.33 5.27
C LYS A 151 -18.61 -18.45 3.96
N LYS A 152 -18.58 -17.39 3.15
CA LYS A 152 -17.96 -17.38 1.83
C LYS A 152 -16.43 -17.35 1.92
N ASP A 153 -15.77 -18.09 1.03
CA ASP A 153 -14.32 -18.04 0.87
C ASP A 153 -13.93 -16.96 -0.14
N TYR A 154 -13.68 -15.75 0.36
CA TYR A 154 -13.31 -14.58 -0.40
C TYR A 154 -11.91 -14.66 -1.04
N ARG A 155 -11.07 -15.60 -0.59
CA ARG A 155 -9.78 -15.88 -1.25
C ARG A 155 -9.96 -16.42 -2.67
N LYS A 156 -11.16 -16.95 -2.97
CA LYS A 156 -11.53 -17.54 -4.25
C LYS A 156 -12.27 -16.58 -5.17
N ILE A 157 -12.49 -15.35 -4.73
CA ILE A 157 -13.20 -14.32 -5.48
C ILE A 157 -12.18 -13.35 -6.09
N ASN A 158 -12.32 -13.05 -7.38
CA ASN A 158 -11.40 -12.15 -8.08
C ASN A 158 -11.46 -10.71 -7.56
N THR A 159 -12.66 -10.22 -7.27
CA THR A 159 -12.88 -8.86 -6.82
C THR A 159 -14.21 -8.74 -6.09
N THR A 160 -14.26 -7.86 -5.11
CA THR A 160 -15.46 -7.43 -4.38
C THR A 160 -15.81 -5.97 -4.66
N LYS A 161 -15.14 -5.35 -5.64
CA LYS A 161 -15.43 -3.98 -6.10
C LYS A 161 -16.90 -3.89 -6.60
N PRO A 162 -17.56 -2.73 -6.46
CA PRO A 162 -17.04 -1.48 -5.88
C PRO A 162 -16.98 -1.52 -4.34
N HIS A 163 -15.89 -0.96 -3.80
CA HIS A 163 -15.70 -0.78 -2.35
C HIS A 163 -16.43 0.47 -1.86
N PHE A 164 -16.94 0.43 -0.62
CA PHE A 164 -17.56 1.59 0.02
C PHE A 164 -16.52 2.47 0.72
N SER A 165 -15.48 1.88 1.31
CA SER A 165 -14.41 2.63 1.98
C SER A 165 -13.07 2.52 1.27
N HIS A 166 -12.67 1.28 0.94
CA HIS A 166 -11.34 0.94 0.45
C HIS A 166 -10.27 1.42 1.46
N PRO A 167 -10.17 0.77 2.64
CA PRO A 167 -9.10 1.05 3.59
C PRO A 167 -7.75 0.64 2.98
N ASN A 168 -6.71 1.46 3.15
CA ASN A 168 -5.39 1.20 2.56
C ASN A 168 -4.36 0.78 3.62
N HIS A 169 -4.30 1.49 4.74
CA HIS A 169 -3.22 1.34 5.71
C HIS A 169 -3.72 1.45 7.14
N VAL A 170 -2.96 0.85 8.06
CA VAL A 170 -3.20 0.89 9.51
C VAL A 170 -1.94 1.28 10.26
N THR A 171 -2.11 2.09 11.30
CA THR A 171 -1.05 2.43 12.24
C THR A 171 -1.62 2.42 13.65
N ILE A 172 -0.85 1.96 14.63
CA ILE A 172 -1.23 2.04 16.05
C ILE A 172 -0.38 3.07 16.76
N TYR A 173 -1.03 3.93 17.53
CA TYR A 173 -0.38 4.95 18.34
C TYR A 173 -1.22 5.26 19.57
N ASN A 174 -0.60 5.30 20.75
CA ASN A 174 -1.27 5.55 22.04
C ASN A 174 -2.56 4.73 22.19
N ASP A 175 -2.47 3.42 21.94
CA ASP A 175 -3.58 2.46 22.01
C ASP A 175 -4.81 2.83 21.18
N LYS A 176 -4.57 3.48 20.04
CA LYS A 176 -5.58 3.80 19.03
C LYS A 176 -5.14 3.28 17.67
N LEU A 177 -6.10 2.77 16.92
CA LEU A 177 -5.94 2.29 15.56
C LEU A 177 -6.34 3.39 14.59
N TYR A 178 -5.42 3.79 13.72
CA TYR A 178 -5.61 4.80 12.67
C TYR A 178 -5.68 4.09 11.32
N ILE A 179 -6.74 4.34 10.56
CA ILE A 179 -7.03 3.63 9.30
C ILE A 179 -7.20 4.64 8.17
N THR A 180 -6.33 4.62 7.16
CA THR A 180 -6.50 5.48 5.98
C THR A 180 -7.61 4.94 5.08
N ARG A 181 -8.52 5.81 4.62
CA ARG A 181 -9.64 5.42 3.75
C ARG A 181 -9.58 6.12 2.40
N TYR A 182 -9.51 5.34 1.31
CA TYR A 182 -9.42 5.86 -0.06
C TYR A 182 -10.64 6.71 -0.42
N LYS A 183 -11.85 6.19 -0.20
CA LYS A 183 -13.09 6.82 -0.70
C LYS A 183 -13.45 8.07 0.08
N GLN A 184 -13.24 8.05 1.39
CA GLN A 184 -13.54 9.15 2.29
C GLN A 184 -12.41 10.19 2.38
N GLN A 185 -11.21 9.87 1.88
CA GLN A 185 -10.02 10.74 1.92
C GLN A 185 -9.68 11.24 3.33
N ASP A 186 -9.74 10.33 4.29
CA ASP A 186 -9.55 10.62 5.70
C ASP A 186 -8.82 9.48 6.45
N VAL A 187 -8.65 9.67 7.75
CA VAL A 187 -8.14 8.67 8.68
C VAL A 187 -9.18 8.41 9.76
N LEU A 188 -9.80 7.23 9.72
CA LEU A 188 -10.74 6.79 10.73
C LEU A 188 -9.99 6.25 11.95
N VAL A 189 -10.37 6.69 13.15
CA VAL A 189 -9.66 6.36 14.39
C VAL A 189 -10.55 5.54 15.33
N TYR A 190 -10.05 4.37 15.69
CA TYR A 190 -10.70 3.44 16.62
C TYR A 190 -9.92 3.32 17.93
N SER A 191 -10.61 3.05 19.04
CA SER A 191 -9.99 2.38 20.19
C SER A 191 -9.62 0.95 19.80
N LEU A 192 -8.64 0.34 20.46
CA LEU A 192 -8.36 -1.08 20.22
C LEU A 192 -9.54 -2.01 20.59
N GLN A 193 -10.52 -1.52 21.35
CA GLN A 193 -11.76 -2.22 21.71
C GLN A 193 -12.90 -2.00 20.69
N GLY A 194 -12.70 -1.20 19.65
CA GLY A 194 -13.65 -1.06 18.54
C GLY A 194 -14.61 0.12 18.61
N LYS A 195 -14.39 1.08 19.52
CA LYS A 195 -15.15 2.34 19.53
C LYS A 195 -14.53 3.32 18.54
N ILE A 196 -15.33 3.93 17.65
CA ILE A 196 -14.86 5.07 16.84
C ILE A 196 -14.63 6.24 17.78
N ILE A 197 -13.41 6.78 17.78
CA ILE A 197 -13.02 7.90 18.64
C ILE A 197 -12.93 9.20 17.85
N ASN A 198 -12.45 9.13 16.60
CA ASN A 198 -12.20 10.33 15.82
C ASN A 198 -12.19 10.03 14.31
N ASN A 199 -12.25 11.09 13.51
CA ASN A 199 -12.04 11.08 12.08
C ASN A 199 -11.18 12.29 11.68
N ILE A 200 -10.02 12.04 11.09
CA ILE A 200 -9.09 13.09 10.63
C ILE A 200 -9.24 13.28 9.13
N ILE A 201 -9.93 14.34 8.73
CA ILE A 201 -10.12 14.70 7.33
C ILE A 201 -8.79 15.12 6.70
N LEU A 202 -8.39 14.49 5.59
CA LEU A 202 -7.18 14.89 4.86
C LEU A 202 -7.52 15.81 3.69
N ASN A 203 -8.53 15.44 2.88
CA ASN A 203 -9.05 16.21 1.73
C ASN A 203 -7.96 16.81 0.80
N GLN A 204 -6.91 16.04 0.53
CA GLN A 204 -5.82 16.43 -0.37
C GLN A 204 -5.63 15.44 -1.53
N GLY A 205 -6.59 14.52 -1.70
CA GLY A 205 -6.50 13.35 -2.56
C GLY A 205 -6.61 12.06 -1.76
N ILE A 206 -6.42 10.94 -2.44
CA ILE A 206 -6.52 9.60 -1.85
C ILE A 206 -5.29 9.32 -0.97
N PRO A 207 -5.46 9.12 0.35
CA PRO A 207 -4.38 8.65 1.21
C PRO A 207 -4.08 7.19 0.94
N HIS A 208 -2.80 6.82 0.88
CA HIS A 208 -2.38 5.43 0.70
C HIS A 208 -1.76 4.89 1.99
N ASP A 209 -0.56 5.35 2.35
CA ASP A 209 0.21 4.85 3.51
C ASP A 209 0.17 5.82 4.68
N GLY A 210 0.57 5.36 5.86
CA GLY A 210 0.74 6.18 7.05
C GLY A 210 1.87 5.70 7.96
N CYS A 211 2.84 6.54 8.25
CA CYS A 211 3.87 6.24 9.25
C CYS A 211 3.87 7.29 10.38
N ILE A 212 4.55 6.96 11.47
CA ILE A 212 4.80 7.89 12.57
C ILE A 212 6.29 8.18 12.61
N PHE A 213 6.63 9.46 12.66
CA PHE A 213 7.99 9.91 12.85
C PHE A 213 8.01 11.08 13.84
N ASN A 214 8.78 10.93 14.91
CA ASN A 214 8.86 11.89 16.01
C ASN A 214 7.47 12.30 16.55
N ASN A 215 7.06 13.56 16.30
CA ASN A 215 5.80 14.12 16.75
C ASN A 215 4.71 14.15 15.67
N LYS A 216 4.91 13.46 14.55
CA LYS A 216 4.09 13.62 13.35
C LYS A 216 3.57 12.29 12.83
N PHE A 217 2.31 12.30 12.42
CA PHE A 217 1.80 11.35 11.44
C PHE A 217 2.20 11.83 10.05
N ILE A 218 2.66 10.94 9.19
CA ILE A 218 3.05 11.24 7.82
C ILE A 218 2.26 10.32 6.90
N TYR A 219 1.54 10.91 5.95
CA TYR A 219 0.72 10.18 4.99
C TYR A 219 1.19 10.47 3.57
N THR A 220 1.28 9.41 2.76
CA THR A 220 1.40 9.54 1.31
C THR A 220 0.03 9.74 0.71
N VAL A 221 -0.07 10.66 -0.25
CA VAL A 221 -1.27 10.86 -1.06
C VAL A 221 -0.91 10.57 -2.50
N VAL A 222 -1.73 9.75 -3.15
CA VAL A 222 -1.42 9.17 -4.46
C VAL A 222 -1.05 10.17 -5.55
N ASN A 223 -1.50 11.42 -5.43
CA ASN A 223 -1.25 12.50 -6.38
C ASN A 223 0.12 13.19 -6.19
N GLY A 224 1.02 12.60 -5.40
CA GLY A 224 2.37 13.14 -5.21
C GLY A 224 2.52 14.12 -4.06
N LYS A 225 1.57 14.12 -3.11
CA LYS A 225 1.68 14.92 -1.89
C LYS A 225 2.08 14.06 -0.69
N ILE A 226 2.81 14.67 0.24
CA ILE A 226 3.04 14.18 1.59
C ILE A 226 2.27 15.09 2.55
N ILE A 227 1.50 14.52 3.46
CA ILE A 227 0.82 15.26 4.53
C ILE A 227 1.50 14.91 5.84
N GLU A 228 2.04 15.91 6.53
CA GLU A 228 2.48 15.78 7.91
C GLU A 228 1.43 16.37 8.84
N ILE A 229 1.05 15.65 9.89
CA ILE A 229 0.07 16.09 10.89
C ILE A 229 0.69 15.99 12.27
N ASN A 230 0.64 17.07 13.05
CA ASN A 230 1.09 17.06 14.44
C ASN A 230 0.21 16.11 15.27
N LYS A 231 0.84 15.17 15.99
CA LYS A 231 0.12 14.17 16.79
C LYS A 231 -0.61 14.79 18.00
N ASN A 232 -0.19 15.97 18.44
CA ASN A 232 -0.79 16.69 19.57
C ASN A 232 -1.90 17.65 19.11
N ASN A 233 -1.92 18.01 17.82
CA ASN A 233 -2.93 18.90 17.24
C ASN A 233 -3.20 18.51 15.78
N PHE A 234 -4.28 17.78 15.53
CA PHE A 234 -4.59 17.29 14.18
C PHE A 234 -4.98 18.39 13.18
N ASN A 235 -5.18 19.63 13.65
CA ASN A 235 -5.42 20.78 12.77
C ASN A 235 -4.13 21.34 12.18
N GLU A 236 -2.97 21.10 12.80
CA GLU A 236 -1.66 21.48 12.27
C GLU A 236 -1.21 20.49 11.19
N LYS A 237 -1.51 20.84 9.94
CA LYS A 237 -1.19 20.04 8.76
C LYS A 237 -0.19 20.79 7.89
N LYS A 238 0.92 20.13 7.55
CA LYS A 238 1.86 20.59 6.53
C LYS A 238 1.69 19.72 5.28
N ILE A 239 1.43 20.37 4.15
CA ILE A 239 1.29 19.69 2.86
C ILE A 239 2.55 19.98 2.05
N ILE A 240 3.17 18.90 1.57
CA ILE A 240 4.40 18.96 0.77
C ILE A 240 4.06 18.38 -0.59
N ASP A 241 4.01 19.25 -1.61
CA ASP A 241 3.75 18.84 -2.98
C ASP A 241 5.05 18.47 -3.69
N LEU A 242 5.23 17.19 -4.02
CA LEU A 242 6.41 16.70 -4.73
C LEU A 242 6.33 16.93 -6.24
N ASN A 243 5.17 17.34 -6.78
CA ASN A 243 5.04 17.68 -8.20
C ASN A 243 5.90 18.89 -8.58
N LYS A 244 6.32 19.72 -7.62
CA LYS A 244 7.24 20.85 -7.84
C LYS A 244 8.60 20.44 -8.42
N PHE A 245 8.96 19.17 -8.33
CA PHE A 245 10.20 18.62 -8.90
C PHE A 245 10.03 18.12 -10.35
N GLN A 246 8.87 18.34 -10.98
CA GLN A 246 8.59 17.89 -12.35
C GLN A 246 8.43 19.08 -13.30
N ASN A 247 9.28 19.14 -14.32
CA ASN A 247 9.32 20.26 -15.26
C ASN A 247 8.45 20.04 -16.52
N ASP A 248 7.92 18.83 -16.74
CA ASP A 248 7.37 18.41 -18.05
C ASP A 248 5.88 18.05 -18.04
N ASN A 249 5.13 18.46 -17.01
CA ASN A 249 3.74 18.03 -16.80
C ASN A 249 3.53 16.49 -16.72
N LYS A 250 4.60 15.69 -16.70
CA LYS A 250 4.55 14.23 -16.54
C LYS A 250 3.95 13.89 -15.17
N SER A 251 3.10 12.89 -15.13
CA SER A 251 2.58 12.42 -13.85
C SER A 251 3.68 11.69 -13.09
N LEU A 252 3.86 12.03 -11.81
CA LEU A 252 4.78 11.35 -10.90
C LEU A 252 4.50 9.85 -10.76
N GLY A 253 3.30 9.38 -11.12
CA GLY A 253 2.83 8.05 -10.76
C GLY A 253 2.06 8.06 -9.44
N TRP A 254 1.57 6.89 -9.03
CA TRP A 254 0.95 6.71 -7.71
C TRP A 254 2.03 6.85 -6.63
N CYS A 255 1.99 7.93 -5.86
CA CYS A 255 2.83 8.11 -4.68
C CYS A 255 2.38 7.15 -3.57
N ARG A 256 3.20 6.13 -3.30
CA ARG A 256 2.93 5.09 -2.31
C ARG A 256 4.24 4.42 -1.88
N GLY A 257 4.44 4.34 -0.58
CA GLY A 257 5.69 4.05 0.09
C GLY A 257 6.39 5.34 0.51
N PHE A 258 6.63 5.47 1.81
CA PHE A 258 7.43 6.54 2.39
C PHE A 258 8.26 5.99 3.53
N GLN A 259 9.53 6.37 3.58
CA GLN A 259 10.39 6.08 4.72
C GLN A 259 11.40 7.21 4.91
N LYS A 260 11.49 7.74 6.14
CA LYS A 260 12.58 8.64 6.52
C LYS A 260 13.75 7.82 7.08
N ILE A 261 14.96 8.11 6.61
CA ILE A 261 16.22 7.59 7.11
C ILE A 261 17.13 8.79 7.37
N ASP A 262 17.55 8.98 8.62
CA ASP A 262 18.34 10.13 9.03
C ASP A 262 17.68 11.44 8.53
N SER A 263 18.44 12.30 7.84
CA SER A 263 17.94 13.53 7.19
C SER A 263 17.51 13.32 5.72
N LYS A 264 17.12 12.11 5.32
CA LYS A 264 16.69 11.78 3.95
C LYS A 264 15.28 11.20 3.91
N ASN A 265 14.49 11.68 2.97
CA ASN A 265 13.12 11.24 2.75
C ASN A 265 13.06 10.36 1.50
N TYR A 266 12.77 9.08 1.66
CA TYR A 266 12.59 8.14 0.56
C TYR A 266 11.10 8.01 0.24
N VAL A 267 10.74 8.22 -1.02
CA VAL A 267 9.37 8.16 -1.52
C VAL A 267 9.33 7.24 -2.73
N ALA A 268 8.38 6.32 -2.77
CA ALA A 268 8.17 5.44 -3.90
C ALA A 268 7.02 5.95 -4.77
N PHE A 269 7.20 5.79 -6.07
CA PHE A 269 6.18 6.07 -7.06
C PHE A 269 5.98 4.85 -7.93
N SER A 270 4.74 4.44 -8.13
CA SER A 270 4.41 3.41 -9.11
C SER A 270 3.85 4.02 -10.38
N ARG A 271 4.25 3.47 -11.53
CA ARG A 271 3.73 3.91 -12.82
C ARG A 271 2.19 3.81 -12.88
N ILE A 272 1.54 4.87 -13.32
CA ILE A 272 0.09 4.87 -13.58
C ILE A 272 -0.20 4.06 -14.85
N ARG A 273 -1.15 3.13 -14.77
CA ARG A 273 -1.61 2.37 -15.95
C ARG A 273 -2.84 3.06 -16.56
N PRO A 274 -3.00 3.06 -17.90
CA PRO A 274 -4.24 3.49 -18.51
C PRO A 274 -5.30 2.44 -18.15
N THR A 275 -6.44 2.90 -17.66
CA THR A 275 -7.63 2.07 -17.60
C THR A 275 -8.39 2.25 -18.91
N LYS A 276 -9.14 1.23 -19.37
CA LYS A 276 -10.01 1.35 -20.56
C LYS A 276 -10.96 2.56 -20.50
N PHE A 277 -11.32 3.01 -19.30
CA PHE A 277 -12.15 4.19 -19.07
C PHE A 277 -11.48 5.50 -19.55
N ILE A 278 -10.15 5.62 -19.40
CA ILE A 278 -9.39 6.79 -19.87
C ILE A 278 -9.33 6.83 -21.41
N GLU A 279 -9.44 5.68 -22.09
CA GLU A 279 -9.48 5.62 -23.56
C GLU A 279 -10.88 5.89 -24.13
N ASN A 280 -11.96 5.47 -23.47
CA ASN A 280 -13.32 5.78 -23.95
C ASN A 280 -13.63 7.29 -23.91
N VAL A 281 -13.01 8.05 -23.01
CA VAL A 281 -13.09 9.51 -22.97
C VAL A 281 -12.27 10.17 -24.11
N LYS A 282 -11.25 9.48 -24.66
CA LYS A 282 -10.49 9.98 -25.83
C LYS A 282 -11.33 10.00 -27.11
N TRP A 283 -12.30 9.10 -27.26
CA TRP A 283 -13.16 9.06 -28.46
C TRP A 283 -14.18 10.21 -28.49
N LEU A 284 -14.56 10.75 -27.33
CA LEU A 284 -15.56 11.82 -27.19
C LEU A 284 -15.00 13.25 -27.31
N GLY A 285 -13.70 13.43 -27.52
CA GLY A 285 -13.08 14.76 -27.47
C GLY A 285 -11.93 14.96 -28.46
N ASN A 286 -12.26 15.36 -29.69
CA ASN A 286 -11.33 16.00 -30.61
C ASN A 286 -10.82 17.33 -30.01
N LYS A 287 -9.70 17.30 -29.28
CA LYS A 287 -8.74 18.41 -29.02
C LYS A 287 -7.70 18.14 -27.91
N LEU A 288 -7.41 16.89 -27.55
CA LEU A 288 -6.26 16.58 -26.69
C LEU A 288 -5.10 16.12 -27.57
N SER A 289 -4.21 17.06 -27.91
CA SER A 289 -2.93 16.80 -28.57
C SER A 289 -2.25 15.56 -27.98
N ASP A 290 -1.56 14.79 -28.82
CA ASP A 290 -0.77 13.57 -28.53
C ASP A 290 0.27 13.69 -27.38
N LYS A 291 0.34 14.82 -26.70
CA LYS A 291 0.93 15.03 -25.37
C LYS A 291 0.10 14.42 -24.24
N VAL A 292 -0.44 13.20 -24.39
CA VAL A 292 -0.89 12.40 -23.24
C VAL A 292 0.37 11.97 -22.47
N LYS A 293 0.87 12.93 -21.69
CA LYS A 293 1.90 12.89 -20.64
C LYS A 293 2.64 11.56 -20.55
N LEU A 294 3.87 11.51 -21.10
CA LEU A 294 4.86 10.47 -20.81
C LEU A 294 4.83 10.16 -19.31
N LYS A 295 4.51 8.90 -18.97
CA LYS A 295 4.37 8.50 -17.57
C LYS A 295 5.74 8.11 -17.04
N MET A 296 6.08 8.59 -15.85
CA MET A 296 7.33 8.19 -15.21
C MET A 296 7.29 6.70 -14.84
N PRO A 297 8.45 6.01 -14.88
CA PRO A 297 8.53 4.62 -14.47
C PRO A 297 8.29 4.48 -12.96
N THR A 298 8.05 3.24 -12.56
CA THR A 298 8.08 2.85 -11.15
C THR A 298 9.47 3.08 -10.60
N ARG A 299 9.58 3.83 -9.51
CA ARG A 299 10.87 4.33 -9.03
C ARG A 299 10.89 4.64 -7.54
N LEU A 300 12.10 4.67 -6.98
CA LEU A 300 12.41 5.18 -5.66
C LEU A 300 13.09 6.54 -5.79
N VAL A 301 12.60 7.55 -5.09
CA VAL A 301 13.18 8.89 -5.08
C VAL A 301 13.63 9.22 -3.66
N CYS A 302 14.83 9.79 -3.53
CA CYS A 302 15.35 10.32 -2.29
C CYS A 302 15.36 11.85 -2.36
N TYR A 303 14.72 12.48 -1.38
CA TYR A 303 14.77 13.92 -1.15
C TYR A 303 15.62 14.22 0.09
N ASP A 304 16.10 15.46 0.18
CA ASP A 304 16.67 16.00 1.41
C ASP A 304 15.59 16.14 2.50
N GLU A 305 16.02 16.50 3.71
CA GLU A 305 15.18 16.57 4.90
C GLU A 305 13.94 17.46 4.73
N ASN A 306 14.11 18.59 4.05
CA ASN A 306 13.06 19.60 3.90
C ASN A 306 12.32 19.53 2.57
N TYR A 307 12.59 18.50 1.75
CA TYR A 307 12.07 18.37 0.39
C TYR A 307 12.37 19.62 -0.44
N SER A 308 13.56 20.20 -0.30
CA SER A 308 14.05 21.31 -1.13
C SER A 308 14.77 20.82 -2.38
N ARG A 309 15.34 19.60 -2.34
CA ARG A 309 16.14 19.04 -3.43
C ARG A 309 15.88 17.54 -3.63
N LEU A 310 15.76 17.12 -4.89
CA LEU A 310 15.87 15.71 -5.27
C LEU A 310 17.35 15.30 -5.21
N LEU A 311 17.67 14.36 -4.33
CA LEU A 311 19.03 13.87 -4.13
C LEU A 311 19.37 12.70 -5.05
N LYS A 312 18.39 11.83 -5.31
CA LYS A 312 18.58 10.61 -6.07
C LYS A 312 17.27 10.07 -6.61
N GLU A 313 17.34 9.42 -7.75
CA GLU A 313 16.25 8.64 -8.32
C GLU A 313 16.80 7.27 -8.76
N ILE A 314 16.03 6.22 -8.52
CA ILE A 314 16.34 4.84 -8.93
C ILE A 314 15.13 4.30 -9.67
N ASN A 315 15.29 4.04 -10.97
CA ASN A 315 14.29 3.34 -11.76
C ASN A 315 14.21 1.88 -11.30
N LEU A 316 13.07 1.47 -10.76
CA LEU A 316 12.89 0.11 -10.26
C LEU A 316 12.34 -0.85 -11.32
N GLU A 317 11.84 -0.33 -12.46
CA GLU A 317 11.42 -1.17 -13.57
C GLU A 317 12.60 -1.90 -14.21
N ASP A 318 13.80 -1.31 -14.17
CA ASP A 318 15.06 -1.94 -14.63
C ASP A 318 15.42 -3.19 -13.82
N TYR A 319 14.87 -3.29 -12.60
CA TYR A 319 15.01 -4.45 -11.72
C TYR A 319 13.78 -5.36 -11.77
N GLY A 320 12.78 -5.06 -12.60
CA GLY A 320 11.57 -5.86 -12.72
C GLY A 320 10.55 -5.63 -11.60
N ILE A 321 10.54 -4.45 -10.96
CA ILE A 321 9.49 -4.01 -10.04
C ILE A 321 8.58 -3.03 -10.79
N ASN A 322 7.34 -3.44 -11.10
CA ASN A 322 6.40 -2.62 -11.89
C ASN A 322 5.34 -1.92 -11.04
N TRP A 323 5.29 -2.25 -9.75
CA TRP A 323 4.54 -1.51 -8.75
C TRP A 323 5.16 -1.74 -7.37
N ILE A 324 5.13 -0.69 -6.58
CA ILE A 324 5.57 -0.64 -5.19
C ILE A 324 4.33 -0.44 -4.32
N PHE A 325 4.33 -1.04 -3.13
CA PHE A 325 3.30 -0.79 -2.14
C PHE A 325 3.87 -0.28 -0.81
N SER A 326 5.14 -0.55 -0.50
CA SER A 326 5.78 0.02 0.68
C SER A 326 7.30 0.14 0.54
N ILE A 327 7.84 1.04 1.36
CA ILE A 327 9.27 1.14 1.66
C ILE A 327 9.36 1.03 3.18
N LEU A 328 10.14 0.07 3.68
CA LEU A 328 10.27 -0.23 5.10
C LEU A 328 11.72 -0.10 5.54
N LYS A 329 11.95 0.38 6.75
CA LYS A 329 13.29 0.44 7.35
C LYS A 329 13.62 -0.90 8.01
N ASN A 330 14.67 -1.58 7.52
CA ASN A 330 15.28 -2.74 8.17
C ASN A 330 16.24 -2.29 9.28
#